data_AF-A0A2H9QKS1-F1
#
_entry.id   AF-A0A2H9QKS1-F1
#
_cell.length_a   1.000
_cell.length_b   1.000
_cell.length_c   1.000
_cell.angle_alpha   90.00
_cell.angle_beta   90.00
_cell.angle_gamma   90.00
#
_symmetry.space_group_name_H-M   'P 1'
#
loop_
_entity.id
_entity.type
_entity.pdbx_description
1 polymer ?
#
loop_
_entity_poly.entity_id
_entity_poly.type
_entity_poly.pdbx_seq_one_letter_code
_entity_poly.pdbx_strand_id
1 'polypeptide(L)'
;MANKQSSNLESIPPGAAQQACIKSVLNLRNPALRKRMISFIKRNLIPDCQRVAPNCLKAHLLNEAKSLKLPKRKIEELKSLFKSKIGYDGYYLDSGKLKRTS
;
A
#
# COMPACT_ATOMS: atom_id res chain seq x y z
N MET A 1 4.28 23.54 20.72
CA MET A 1 5.13 22.39 20.33
C MET A 1 4.53 21.75 19.08
N ALA A 2 5.05 22.07 17.90
CA ALA A 2 4.51 21.56 16.64
C ALA A 2 4.92 20.10 16.42
N ASN A 3 3.94 19.23 16.30
CA ASN A 3 4.10 17.79 16.12
C ASN A 3 4.65 17.52 14.70
N LYS A 4 5.98 17.48 14.54
CA LYS A 4 6.67 17.12 13.29
C LYS A 4 6.49 15.62 13.00
N GLN A 5 5.33 15.24 12.46
CA GLN A 5 5.12 13.96 11.78
C GLN A 5 5.26 14.09 10.25
N SER A 6 6.13 14.99 9.77
CA SER A 6 6.27 15.28 8.32
C SER A 6 7.28 14.40 7.57
N SER A 7 8.05 13.54 8.24
CA SER A 7 9.26 12.92 7.63
C SER A 7 9.06 11.63 6.82
N ASN A 8 7.85 11.29 6.36
CA ASN A 8 7.66 10.08 5.53
C ASN A 8 6.95 10.29 4.19
N LEU A 9 6.36 11.46 3.95
CA LEU A 9 5.77 11.81 2.65
C LEU A 9 6.81 12.35 1.66
N GLU A 10 7.95 12.86 2.15
CA GLU A 10 9.03 13.48 1.36
C GLU A 10 9.79 12.50 0.43
N SER A 11 9.35 11.25 0.30
CA SER A 11 10.11 10.18 -0.34
C SER A 11 9.33 9.36 -1.37
N ILE A 12 8.10 9.77 -1.68
CA ILE A 12 7.34 9.22 -2.81
C ILE A 12 7.36 10.30 -3.91
N PRO A 13 7.78 9.98 -5.15
CA PRO A 13 7.78 10.94 -6.25
C PRO A 13 6.42 11.64 -6.40
N PRO A 14 6.37 12.96 -6.64
CA PRO A 14 5.10 13.71 -6.70
C PRO A 14 4.08 13.11 -7.68
N GLY A 15 4.53 12.63 -8.84
CA GLY A 15 3.65 11.96 -9.82
C GLY A 15 3.06 10.65 -9.28
N ALA A 16 3.83 9.89 -8.50
CA ALA A 16 3.34 8.69 -7.85
C ALA A 16 2.30 9.01 -6.76
N ALA A 17 2.55 10.04 -5.96
CA ALA A 17 1.65 10.48 -4.89
C ALA A 17 0.25 10.92 -5.39
N GLN A 18 0.12 11.24 -6.69
CA GLN A 18 -1.17 11.60 -7.29
C GLN A 18 -2.10 10.41 -7.54
N GLN A 19 -1.58 9.17 -7.59
CA GLN A 19 -2.42 7.99 -7.81
C GLN A 19 -3.42 7.79 -6.67
N ALA A 20 -4.69 7.59 -7.03
CA ALA A 20 -5.77 7.42 -6.07
C ALA A 20 -5.49 6.30 -5.05
N CYS A 21 -4.96 5.16 -5.47
CA CYS A 21 -4.61 4.06 -4.57
C CYS A 21 -3.51 4.43 -3.56
N ILE A 22 -2.51 5.21 -3.98
CA ILE A 22 -1.44 5.71 -3.11
C ILE A 22 -2.01 6.71 -2.11
N LYS A 23 -2.82 7.68 -2.56
CA LYS A 23 -3.51 8.65 -1.66
C LYS A 23 -4.31 7.93 -0.58
N SER A 24 -5.08 6.90 -0.95
CA SER A 24 -5.88 6.16 0.03
C SER A 24 -5.03 5.45 1.09
N VAL A 25 -3.90 4.85 0.73
CA VAL A 25 -3.04 4.17 1.73
C VAL A 25 -2.22 5.15 2.59
N LEU A 26 -1.89 6.34 2.08
CA LEU A 26 -1.23 7.39 2.85
C LEU A 26 -2.14 7.96 3.95
N ASN A 27 -3.46 7.92 3.74
CA ASN A 27 -4.47 8.37 4.69
C ASN A 27 -4.89 7.30 5.73
N LEU A 28 -4.22 6.14 5.76
CA LEU A 28 -4.52 5.11 6.75
C LEU A 28 -4.28 5.60 8.18
N ARG A 29 -5.27 5.36 9.06
CA ARG A 29 -5.19 5.71 10.49
C ARG A 29 -4.22 4.81 11.26
N ASN A 30 -4.00 3.57 10.81
CA ASN A 30 -3.06 2.66 11.47
C ASN A 30 -1.62 3.00 11.03
N PRO A 31 -0.76 3.53 11.93
CA PRO A 31 0.57 4.02 11.56
C PRO A 31 1.52 2.88 11.15
N ALA A 32 1.41 1.70 11.76
CA ALA A 32 2.24 0.55 11.43
C ALA A 32 1.93 0.03 10.02
N LEU A 33 0.64 -0.08 9.68
CA LEU A 33 0.20 -0.48 8.35
C LEU A 33 0.61 0.57 7.30
N ARG A 34 0.41 1.85 7.59
CA ARG A 34 0.83 2.96 6.72
C ARG A 34 2.32 2.92 6.42
N LYS A 35 3.18 2.72 7.44
CA LYS A 35 4.64 2.59 7.27
C LYS A 35 5.01 1.44 6.33
N ARG A 36 4.35 0.29 6.47
CA ARG A 36 4.55 -0.88 5.60
C ARG A 36 4.14 -0.59 4.15
N MET A 37 3.03 0.12 3.94
CA MET A 37 2.57 0.53 2.60
C MET A 37 3.53 1.52 1.93
N ILE A 38 4.06 2.50 2.66
CA ILE A 38 5.06 3.42 2.14
C ILE A 38 6.31 2.67 1.69
N SER A 39 6.78 1.71 2.49
CA SER A 39 7.92 0.88 2.11
C SER A 39 7.64 0.05 0.84
N PHE A 40 6.41 -0.46 0.68
CA PHE A 40 6.00 -1.19 -0.53
C PHE A 40 6.00 -0.29 -1.75
N ILE A 41 5.44 0.91 -1.64
CA ILE A 41 5.40 1.87 -2.75
C ILE A 41 6.82 2.16 -3.23
N LYS A 42 7.74 2.52 -2.33
CA LYS A 42 9.12 2.88 -2.68
C LYS A 42 9.84 1.82 -3.50
N ARG A 43 9.68 0.54 -3.14
CA ARG A 43 10.39 -0.57 -3.80
C ARG A 43 9.63 -1.19 -4.98
N ASN A 44 8.42 -0.70 -5.29
CA ASN A 44 7.57 -1.18 -6.40
C ASN A 44 7.13 -0.05 -7.33
N LEU A 45 7.80 1.10 -7.30
CA LEU A 45 7.64 2.12 -8.33
C LEU A 45 8.23 1.61 -9.64
N ILE A 46 7.42 1.62 -10.68
CA ILE A 46 7.85 1.33 -12.04
C ILE A 46 8.67 2.54 -12.53
N PRO A 47 9.97 2.40 -12.85
CA PRO A 47 10.85 3.53 -13.16
C PRO A 47 10.30 4.46 -14.24
N ASP A 48 9.75 3.87 -15.32
CA ASP A 48 9.36 4.61 -16.52
C ASP A 48 8.13 5.50 -16.33
N CYS A 49 7.18 5.07 -15.48
CA CYS A 49 5.91 5.78 -15.30
C CYS A 49 5.68 6.29 -13.89
N GLN A 50 6.56 5.97 -12.93
CA GLN A 50 6.41 6.32 -11.52
C GLN A 50 5.07 5.84 -10.94
N ARG A 51 4.65 4.63 -11.32
CA ARG A 51 3.39 4.01 -10.87
C ARG A 51 3.60 2.76 -10.06
N VAL A 52 2.60 2.45 -9.24
CA VAL A 52 2.48 1.17 -8.53
C VAL A 52 1.26 0.46 -9.06
N ALA A 53 1.38 -0.83 -9.35
CA ALA A 53 0.26 -1.66 -9.74
C ALA A 53 -0.79 -1.73 -8.62
N PRO A 54 -2.03 -1.21 -8.81
CA PRO A 54 -3.00 -1.09 -7.71
C PRO A 54 -3.42 -2.45 -7.13
N ASN A 55 -3.47 -3.49 -7.96
CA ASN A 55 -3.80 -4.85 -7.52
C ASN A 55 -2.73 -5.43 -6.60
N CYS A 56 -1.45 -5.16 -6.88
CA CYS A 56 -0.33 -5.59 -6.04
C CYS A 56 -0.30 -4.80 -4.72
N LEU A 57 -0.55 -3.49 -4.78
CA LEU A 57 -0.68 -2.67 -3.57
C LEU A 57 -1.84 -3.16 -2.68
N LYS A 58 -2.99 -3.51 -3.27
CA LYS A 58 -4.13 -4.03 -2.52
C LYS A 58 -3.83 -5.38 -1.87
N ALA A 59 -3.23 -6.31 -2.62
CA ALA A 59 -2.80 -7.59 -2.10
C ALA A 59 -1.84 -7.43 -0.91
N HIS A 60 -0.82 -6.58 -1.06
CA HIS A 60 0.14 -6.32 0.00
C HIS A 60 -0.54 -5.70 1.24
N LEU A 61 -1.42 -4.71 1.05
CA LEU A 61 -2.19 -4.09 2.12
C LEU A 61 -2.96 -5.10 2.97
N LEU A 62 -3.66 -6.04 2.32
CA LEU A 62 -4.46 -7.04 3.02
C LEU A 62 -3.57 -8.08 3.73
N ASN A 63 -2.46 -8.50 3.11
CA ASN A 63 -1.50 -9.41 3.75
C ASN A 63 -0.86 -8.78 4.99
N GLU A 64 -0.47 -7.50 4.92
CA GLU A 64 0.11 -6.79 6.06
C GLU A 64 -0.93 -6.55 7.16
N ALA A 65 -2.18 -6.24 6.79
CA ALA A 65 -3.29 -6.13 7.75
C ALA A 65 -3.55 -7.45 8.49
N LYS A 66 -3.51 -8.58 7.78
CA LYS A 66 -3.59 -9.93 8.37
C LYS A 66 -2.39 -10.21 9.27
N SER A 67 -1.17 -9.89 8.83
CA SER A 67 0.06 -10.07 9.63
C SER A 67 0.04 -9.25 10.93
N LEU A 68 -0.57 -8.06 10.91
CA LEU A 68 -0.79 -7.23 12.08
C LEU A 68 -2.00 -7.67 12.94
N LYS A 69 -2.62 -8.81 12.62
CA LYS A 69 -3.79 -9.37 13.31
C LYS A 69 -4.94 -8.36 13.44
N LEU A 70 -5.16 -7.54 12.41
CA LEU A 70 -6.28 -6.61 12.43
C LEU A 70 -7.62 -7.36 12.44
N PRO A 71 -8.66 -6.83 13.10
CA PRO A 71 -9.98 -7.46 13.13
C PRO A 71 -10.53 -7.69 11.72
N LYS A 72 -11.25 -8.80 11.51
CA LYS A 72 -11.85 -9.14 10.20
C LYS A 72 -12.66 -7.99 9.60
N ARG A 73 -13.45 -7.29 10.42
CA ARG A 73 -14.20 -6.09 10.01
C ARG A 73 -13.31 -5.01 9.38
N LYS A 74 -12.13 -4.75 9.98
CA LYS A 74 -11.15 -3.80 9.43
C LYS A 74 -10.55 -4.28 8.12
N ILE A 75 -10.30 -5.58 7.97
CA ILE A 75 -9.80 -6.15 6.72
C ILE A 75 -10.84 -5.99 5.60
N GLU A 76 -12.14 -6.19 5.88
CA GLU A 76 -13.20 -5.93 4.90
C GLU A 76 -13.28 -4.45 4.51
N GLU A 77 -13.17 -3.52 5.47
CA GLU A 77 -13.09 -2.08 5.19
C GLU A 77 -11.91 -1.76 4.24
N LEU A 78 -10.74 -2.39 4.45
CA LEU A 78 -9.56 -2.18 3.61
C LEU A 78 -9.73 -2.71 2.18
N LYS A 79 -10.55 -3.73 1.93
CA LYS A 79 -10.82 -4.23 0.57
C LYS A 79 -11.49 -3.16 -0.30
N SER A 80 -12.31 -2.32 0.32
CA SER A 80 -13.07 -1.23 -0.32
C SER A 80 -12.31 0.09 -0.40
N LEU A 81 -11.07 0.17 0.13
CA LEU A 81 -10.30 1.41 0.25
C LEU A 81 -10.01 2.10 -1.10
N PHE A 82 -9.89 1.33 -2.19
CA PHE A 82 -9.79 1.83 -3.56
C PHE A 82 -10.20 0.74 -4.55
N LYS A 83 -10.65 1.12 -5.76
CA LYS A 83 -11.11 0.15 -6.78
C LYS A 83 -9.94 -0.57 -7.45
N SER A 84 -9.79 -1.86 -7.19
CA SER A 84 -8.84 -2.76 -7.85
C SER A 84 -9.11 -4.23 -7.47
N LYS A 85 -8.66 -5.18 -8.30
CA LYS A 85 -8.58 -6.60 -7.95
C LYS A 85 -7.55 -6.82 -6.83
N ILE A 86 -7.56 -7.98 -6.18
CA ILE A 86 -6.55 -8.36 -5.17
C ILE A 86 -5.54 -9.27 -5.88
N GLY A 87 -4.35 -8.75 -6.17
CA GLY A 87 -3.32 -9.50 -6.89
C GLY A 87 -3.76 -9.94 -8.30
N TYR A 88 -3.17 -11.03 -8.76
CA TYR A 88 -3.47 -11.75 -9.99
C TYR A 88 -3.20 -13.24 -9.74
N ASP A 89 -4.18 -14.11 -10.00
CA ASP A 89 -4.10 -15.58 -9.79
C ASP A 89 -3.58 -16.03 -8.42
N GLY A 90 -3.92 -15.29 -7.37
CA GLY A 90 -3.46 -15.61 -6.01
C GLY A 90 -2.05 -15.09 -5.68
N TYR A 91 -1.48 -14.24 -6.52
CA TYR A 91 -0.14 -13.66 -6.35
C TYR A 91 -0.11 -12.14 -6.52
N TYR A 92 0.97 -11.51 -6.06
CA TYR A 92 1.31 -10.13 -6.36
C TYR A 92 2.82 -9.94 -6.43
N LEU A 93 3.26 -8.93 -7.17
CA LEU A 93 4.67 -8.57 -7.25
C LEU A 93 5.05 -7.65 -6.08
N ASP A 94 6.18 -7.97 -5.44
CA ASP A 94 6.83 -7.13 -4.45
C ASP A 94 8.35 -7.19 -4.63
N SER A 95 8.95 -6.07 -5.04
CA SER A 95 10.39 -5.94 -5.30
C SER A 95 10.91 -6.99 -6.30
N GLY A 96 10.16 -7.20 -7.39
CA GLY A 96 10.50 -8.17 -8.44
C GLY A 96 10.23 -9.63 -8.08
N LYS A 97 9.66 -9.92 -6.89
CA LYS A 97 9.34 -11.28 -6.45
C LYS A 97 7.84 -11.51 -6.41
N LEU A 98 7.39 -12.67 -6.87
CA LEU A 98 6.01 -13.12 -6.71
C LEU A 98 5.77 -13.57 -5.26
N LYS A 99 4.73 -13.01 -4.64
CA LYS A 99 4.26 -13.35 -3.29
C LYS A 99 2.81 -13.82 -3.34
N ARG A 100 2.44 -14.81 -2.52
CA ARG A 100 1.05 -15.28 -2.44
C ARG A 100 0.15 -14.25 -1.74
N THR A 101 -1.05 -14.05 -2.26
CA THR A 101 -2.16 -13.40 -1.55
C THR A 101 -2.76 -14.43 -0.60
N SER A 102 -2.38 -14.36 0.67
CA SER A 102 -2.87 -15.26 1.72
C SER A 102 -4.33 -14.99 2.05
#